data_AF-A0A2V6GW20-F1
#
_entry.id   AF-A0A2V6GW20-F1
#
_cell.length_a   1.000
_cell.length_b   1.000
_cell.length_c   1.000
_cell.angle_alpha   90.00
_cell.angle_beta   90.00
_cell.angle_gamma   90.00
#
_symmetry.space_group_name_H-M   'P 1'
#
loop_
_entity.id
_entity.type
_entity.pdbx_description
1 polymer ?
#
loop_
_entity_poly.entity_id
_entity_poly.type
_entity_poly.pdbx_seq_one_letter_code
_entity_poly.pdbx_strand_id
1 'polypeptide(L)'
;MNERAQEIASGLPPDLDALPQLGGFRLRGIAMTRLETFIDAAFAFAITMLVIATQQIPDDIETLLAAFKNVPAFVASIIVLGIFWRGHWLWSRRYGLEDGVSIFISWAMIVTMLIYIYPLKAIFSSMWFLVSGGRVGHVLGAHSEPQVRALFAVFALGFTAIALEMVFLNLRAWELREP
;
A
#
# COMPACT_ATOMS: atom_id res chain seq x y z
N MET A 1 -29.07 17.77 -12.28
CA MET A 1 -28.52 17.18 -11.05
C MET A 1 -29.31 15.90 -10.79
N ASN A 2 -28.66 14.74 -10.67
CA ASN A 2 -29.35 13.44 -10.55
C ASN A 2 -29.81 13.22 -9.08
N GLU A 3 -30.87 12.45 -8.82
CA GLU A 3 -31.45 12.30 -7.46
C GLU A 3 -30.43 11.83 -6.41
N ARG A 4 -29.53 10.91 -6.78
CA ARG A 4 -28.41 10.50 -5.90
C ARG A 4 -27.47 11.65 -5.51
N ALA A 5 -27.24 12.60 -6.41
CA ALA A 5 -26.39 13.74 -6.11
C ALA A 5 -27.07 14.69 -5.10
N GLN A 6 -28.40 14.76 -5.09
CA GLN A 6 -29.17 15.49 -4.08
C GLN A 6 -29.17 14.80 -2.72
N GLU A 7 -29.27 13.47 -2.66
CA GLU A 7 -29.15 12.70 -1.40
C GLU A 7 -27.76 12.84 -0.76
N ILE A 8 -26.69 12.83 -1.56
CA ILE A 8 -25.32 13.03 -1.06
C ILE A 8 -25.13 14.48 -0.58
N ALA A 9 -25.68 15.46 -1.30
CA ALA A 9 -25.59 16.87 -0.93
C ALA A 9 -26.35 17.21 0.35
N SER A 10 -27.46 16.52 0.66
CA SER A 10 -28.26 16.77 1.88
C SER A 10 -27.61 16.25 3.16
N GLY A 11 -26.64 15.33 3.06
CA GLY A 11 -25.87 14.81 4.19
C GLY A 11 -24.63 15.64 4.56
N LEU A 12 -24.23 16.60 3.71
CA LEU A 12 -23.11 17.50 3.99
C LEU A 12 -23.60 18.66 4.86
N PRO A 13 -22.88 19.03 5.94
CA PRO A 13 -23.22 20.23 6.69
C PRO A 13 -23.25 21.43 5.72
N PRO A 14 -24.26 22.31 5.80
CA PRO A 14 -24.43 23.43 4.87
C PRO A 14 -23.26 24.43 4.93
N ASP A 15 -22.46 24.36 6.00
CA ASP A 15 -21.25 25.13 6.21
C ASP A 15 -20.01 24.23 6.21
N LEU A 16 -19.18 24.36 5.16
CA LEU A 16 -17.90 23.65 5.06
C LEU A 16 -16.89 24.11 6.12
N ASP A 17 -17.08 25.28 6.74
CA ASP A 17 -16.24 25.79 7.82
C ASP A 17 -16.45 25.00 9.13
N ALA A 18 -17.58 24.32 9.26
CA ALA A 18 -17.91 23.49 10.41
C ALA A 18 -17.20 22.12 10.41
N LEU A 19 -16.51 21.74 9.32
CA LEU A 19 -15.79 20.48 9.25
C LEU A 19 -14.56 20.48 10.17
N PRO A 20 -14.24 19.34 10.82
CA PRO A 20 -13.03 19.19 11.62
C PRO A 20 -11.78 19.55 10.80
N GLN A 21 -10.91 20.36 11.40
CA GLN A 21 -9.66 20.79 10.76
C GLN A 21 -8.46 20.08 11.40
N LEU A 22 -7.57 19.54 10.56
CA LEU A 22 -6.33 18.93 11.01
C LEU A 22 -5.19 19.33 10.07
N GLY A 23 -4.19 20.03 10.61
CA GLY A 23 -2.99 20.43 9.85
C GLY A 23 -3.30 21.28 8.60
N GLY A 24 -4.28 22.20 8.70
CA GLY A 24 -4.70 23.06 7.59
C GLY A 24 -5.67 22.42 6.59
N PHE A 25 -6.05 21.14 6.78
CA PHE A 25 -7.05 20.47 5.96
C PHE A 25 -8.39 20.36 6.70
N ARG A 26 -9.48 20.65 5.98
CA ARG A 26 -10.85 20.30 6.38
C ARG A 26 -11.08 18.84 6.01
N LEU A 27 -11.41 18.02 6.99
CA LEU A 27 -11.59 16.59 6.81
C LEU A 27 -12.99 16.33 6.25
N ARG A 28 -13.06 15.84 5.01
CA ARG A 28 -14.33 15.50 4.33
C ARG A 28 -14.71 14.03 4.47
N GLY A 29 -13.73 13.14 4.62
CA GLY A 29 -13.95 11.71 4.86
C GLY A 29 -14.23 11.38 6.33
N ILE A 30 -15.24 12.02 6.93
CA ILE A 30 -15.59 11.83 8.36
C ILE A 30 -16.30 10.49 8.58
N ALA A 31 -17.18 10.11 7.66
CA ALA A 31 -17.82 8.81 7.68
C ALA A 31 -16.87 7.76 7.09
N MET A 32 -16.71 6.63 7.78
CA MET A 32 -16.06 5.46 7.19
C MET A 32 -16.88 4.99 6.00
N THR A 33 -16.21 4.78 4.87
CA THR A 33 -16.87 4.27 3.67
C THR A 33 -16.56 2.80 3.44
N ARG A 34 -17.44 2.11 2.67
CA ARG A 34 -17.22 0.69 2.34
C ARG A 34 -15.94 0.50 1.52
N LEU A 35 -15.59 1.49 0.71
CA LEU A 35 -14.35 1.49 -0.08
C LEU A 35 -13.12 1.55 0.83
N GLU A 36 -13.10 2.48 1.80
CA GLU A 36 -12.01 2.61 2.78
C GLU A 36 -11.78 1.29 3.53
N THR A 37 -12.85 0.71 4.08
CA THR A 37 -12.78 -0.57 4.81
C THR A 37 -12.27 -1.71 3.94
N PHE A 38 -12.67 -1.76 2.66
CA PHE A 38 -12.22 -2.80 1.74
C PHE A 38 -10.74 -2.67 1.40
N ILE A 39 -10.27 -1.44 1.20
CA ILE A 39 -8.85 -1.15 0.94
C ILE A 39 -8.01 -1.50 2.17
N ASP A 40 -8.42 -1.08 3.37
CA ASP A 40 -7.76 -1.45 4.62
C ASP A 40 -7.65 -2.98 4.79
N ALA A 41 -8.72 -3.71 4.47
CA ALA A 41 -8.70 -5.17 4.50
C ALA A 41 -7.72 -5.76 3.47
N ALA A 42 -7.63 -5.17 2.27
CA ALA A 42 -6.67 -5.60 1.25
C ALA A 42 -5.22 -5.34 1.68
N PHE A 43 -4.93 -4.22 2.36
CA PHE A 43 -3.62 -3.94 2.94
C PHE A 43 -3.27 -4.94 4.06
N ALA A 44 -4.20 -5.23 4.96
CA ALA A 44 -4.01 -6.24 5.99
C ALA A 44 -3.74 -7.62 5.36
N PHE A 45 -4.48 -7.98 4.31
CA PHE A 45 -4.29 -9.21 3.57
C PHE A 45 -2.94 -9.28 2.82
N ALA A 46 -2.49 -8.17 2.24
CA ALA A 46 -1.16 -8.07 1.65
C ALA A 46 -0.05 -8.36 2.68
N ILE A 47 -0.19 -7.82 3.89
CA ILE A 47 0.75 -8.05 4.99
C ILE A 47 0.73 -9.52 5.44
N THR A 48 -0.44 -10.15 5.54
CA THR A 48 -0.51 -11.58 5.92
C THR A 48 0.02 -12.50 4.82
N MET A 49 -0.23 -12.19 3.54
CA MET A 49 0.38 -12.90 2.42
C MET A 49 1.90 -12.86 2.47
N LEU A 50 2.49 -11.73 2.87
CA LEU A 50 3.94 -11.59 3.01
C LEU A 50 4.53 -12.60 4.04
N VAL A 51 3.77 -12.95 5.09
CA VAL A 51 4.13 -14.00 6.07
C VAL A 51 4.00 -15.39 5.44
N ILE A 52 2.83 -15.68 4.87
CA ILE A 52 2.43 -17.05 4.50
C ILE A 52 3.09 -17.52 3.20
N ALA A 53 3.35 -16.61 2.25
CA ALA A 53 3.77 -16.97 0.88
C ALA A 53 5.12 -17.69 0.78
N THR A 54 5.89 -17.85 1.86
CA THR A 54 7.22 -18.47 1.80
C THR A 54 7.51 -19.46 2.93
N GLN A 55 6.53 -19.89 3.70
CA GLN A 55 6.78 -20.78 4.84
C GLN A 55 6.20 -22.18 4.57
N GLN A 56 7.10 -23.13 4.30
CA GLN A 56 6.85 -24.52 4.64
C GLN A 56 6.86 -24.63 6.16
N ILE A 57 5.96 -25.43 6.73
CA ILE A 57 5.92 -25.69 8.17
C ILE A 57 7.28 -26.30 8.55
N PRO A 58 8.06 -25.70 9.46
CA PRO A 58 9.36 -26.26 9.83
C PRO A 58 9.20 -27.63 10.48
N ASP A 59 9.89 -28.63 9.94
CA ASP A 59 9.89 -30.01 10.49
C ASP A 59 10.89 -30.17 11.65
N ASP A 60 11.79 -29.20 11.86
CA ASP A 60 12.83 -29.21 12.89
C ASP A 60 13.22 -27.78 13.37
N ILE A 61 13.99 -27.73 14.48
CA ILE A 61 14.40 -26.47 15.13
C ILE A 61 15.37 -25.65 14.27
N GLU A 62 16.26 -26.29 13.50
CA GLU A 62 17.21 -25.59 12.63
C GLU A 62 16.47 -24.86 11.51
N THR A 63 15.50 -25.55 10.87
CA THR A 63 14.61 -24.96 9.87
C THR A 63 13.79 -23.80 10.45
N LEU A 64 13.31 -23.93 11.69
CA LEU A 64 12.61 -22.84 12.39
C LEU A 64 13.52 -21.62 12.58
N LEU A 65 14.73 -21.80 13.12
CA LEU A 65 15.69 -20.71 13.32
C LEU A 65 16.12 -20.07 11.99
N ALA A 66 16.24 -20.86 10.92
CA ALA A 66 16.50 -20.35 9.57
C ALA A 66 15.35 -19.48 9.05
N ALA A 67 14.09 -19.82 9.35
CA ALA A 67 12.94 -18.99 8.99
C ALA A 67 12.98 -17.61 9.68
N PHE A 68 13.41 -17.54 10.94
CA PHE A 68 13.55 -16.28 11.70
C PHE A 68 14.56 -15.30 11.08
N LYS A 69 15.52 -15.79 10.29
CA LYS A 69 16.46 -14.93 9.55
C LYS A 69 15.76 -14.00 8.56
N ASN A 70 14.53 -14.31 8.12
CA ASN A 70 13.77 -13.48 7.20
C ASN A 70 12.94 -12.37 7.88
N VAL A 71 12.87 -12.36 9.22
CA VAL A 71 12.07 -11.38 9.97
C VAL A 71 12.47 -9.91 9.66
N PRO A 72 13.76 -9.53 9.56
CA PRO A 72 14.13 -8.17 9.20
C PRO A 72 13.63 -7.74 7.82
N ALA A 73 13.66 -8.65 6.85
CA ALA A 73 13.14 -8.39 5.50
C ALA A 73 11.62 -8.21 5.53
N PHE A 74 10.92 -9.04 6.29
CA PHE A 74 9.48 -8.94 6.51
C PHE A 74 9.10 -7.57 7.12
N VAL A 75 9.78 -7.15 8.17
CA VAL A 75 9.54 -5.86 8.83
C VAL A 75 9.79 -4.70 7.86
N ALA A 76 10.90 -4.73 7.11
CA ALA A 76 11.20 -3.69 6.12
C ALA A 76 10.13 -3.59 5.02
N SER A 77 9.65 -4.74 4.53
CA SER A 77 8.54 -4.79 3.57
C SER A 77 7.25 -4.21 4.14
N ILE A 78 6.85 -4.57 5.38
CA ILE A 78 5.65 -3.99 6.02
C ILE A 78 5.77 -2.48 6.14
N ILE A 79 6.94 -1.95 6.52
CA ILE A 79 7.12 -0.50 6.65
C ILE A 79 6.83 0.21 5.33
N VAL A 80 7.33 -0.33 4.20
CA VAL A 80 7.07 0.26 2.87
C VAL A 80 5.58 0.19 2.52
N LEU A 81 4.93 -0.96 2.71
CA LEU A 81 3.48 -1.08 2.46
C LEU A 81 2.67 -0.15 3.37
N GLY A 82 3.08 -0.01 4.63
CA GLY A 82 2.47 0.86 5.63
C GLY A 82 2.58 2.35 5.29
N ILE A 83 3.64 2.78 4.60
CA ILE A 83 3.76 4.15 4.09
C ILE A 83 2.67 4.43 3.04
N PHE A 84 2.48 3.52 2.08
CA PHE A 84 1.44 3.68 1.06
C PHE A 84 0.04 3.56 1.64
N TRP A 85 -0.18 2.62 2.56
CA TRP A 85 -1.43 2.51 3.32
C TRP A 85 -1.78 3.81 4.02
N ARG A 86 -0.85 4.34 4.81
CA ARG A 86 -1.03 5.59 5.54
C ARG A 86 -1.29 6.76 4.59
N GLY A 87 -0.62 6.78 3.44
CA GLY A 87 -0.85 7.77 2.40
C GLY A 87 -2.28 7.71 1.87
N HIS A 88 -2.75 6.53 1.49
CA HIS A 88 -4.12 6.33 1.00
C HIS A 88 -5.17 6.66 2.05
N TRP A 89 -4.98 6.18 3.28
CA TRP A 89 -5.84 6.50 4.43
C TRP A 89 -5.94 8.02 4.65
N LEU A 90 -4.80 8.73 4.62
CA LEU A 90 -4.77 10.17 4.79
C LEU A 90 -5.47 10.90 3.65
N TRP A 91 -5.30 10.44 2.41
CA TRP A 91 -6.01 10.95 1.24
C TRP A 91 -7.53 10.75 1.39
N SER A 92 -7.97 9.55 1.78
CA SER A 92 -9.38 9.24 2.02
C SER A 92 -9.97 10.16 3.10
N ARG A 93 -9.27 10.32 4.23
CA ARG A 93 -9.74 11.19 5.34
C ARG A 93 -9.84 12.66 4.93
N ARG A 94 -8.91 13.15 4.09
CA ARG A 94 -8.92 14.55 3.61
C ARG A 94 -10.03 14.82 2.62
N TYR A 95 -10.22 13.95 1.63
CA TYR A 95 -11.05 14.26 0.47
C TYR A 95 -12.39 13.51 0.45
N GLY A 96 -12.48 12.32 1.05
CA GLY A 96 -13.72 11.53 1.14
C GLY A 96 -14.36 11.22 -0.22
N LEU A 97 -13.55 11.08 -1.27
CA LEU A 97 -14.05 10.92 -2.65
C LEU A 97 -14.40 9.46 -2.94
N GLU A 98 -15.64 9.24 -3.40
CA GLU A 98 -16.15 7.94 -3.85
C GLU A 98 -16.60 7.96 -5.32
N ASP A 99 -16.02 8.82 -6.15
CA ASP A 99 -16.32 8.82 -7.58
C ASP A 99 -15.67 7.64 -8.29
N GLY A 100 -16.21 7.25 -9.45
CA GLY A 100 -15.78 6.04 -10.17
C GLY A 100 -14.29 6.02 -10.53
N VAL A 101 -13.67 7.17 -10.78
CA VAL A 101 -12.23 7.27 -11.08
C VAL A 101 -11.40 7.00 -9.83
N SER A 102 -11.74 7.64 -8.71
CA SER A 102 -11.07 7.41 -7.42
C SER A 102 -11.20 5.97 -6.93
N ILE A 103 -12.37 5.36 -7.13
CA ILE A 103 -12.60 3.93 -6.89
C ILE A 103 -11.66 3.10 -7.77
N PHE A 104 -11.65 3.33 -9.08
CA PHE A 104 -10.82 2.56 -10.01
C PHE A 104 -9.33 2.64 -9.67
N ILE A 105 -8.80 3.83 -9.38
CA ILE A 105 -7.39 4.01 -9.01
C ILE A 105 -7.09 3.28 -7.69
N SER A 106 -8.01 3.34 -6.72
CA SER A 106 -7.83 2.62 -5.45
C SER A 106 -7.82 1.10 -5.63
N TRP A 107 -8.65 0.56 -6.53
CA TRP A 107 -8.63 -0.86 -6.90
C TRP A 107 -7.35 -1.24 -7.64
N ALA A 108 -6.88 -0.40 -8.56
CA ALA A 108 -5.60 -0.60 -9.24
C ALA A 108 -4.46 -0.66 -8.22
N MET A 109 -4.46 0.23 -7.23
CA MET A 109 -3.48 0.25 -6.16
C MET A 109 -3.44 -1.05 -5.35
N ILE A 110 -4.61 -1.63 -5.03
CA ILE A 110 -4.67 -2.95 -4.38
C ILE A 110 -3.94 -4.01 -5.23
N VAL A 111 -4.27 -4.09 -6.53
CA VAL A 111 -3.68 -5.08 -7.43
C VAL A 111 -2.17 -4.88 -7.55
N THR A 112 -1.73 -3.65 -7.80
CA THR A 112 -0.32 -3.28 -7.89
C THR A 112 0.42 -3.67 -6.62
N MET A 113 -0.16 -3.39 -5.46
CA MET A 113 0.42 -3.75 -4.17
C MET A 113 0.57 -5.26 -3.97
N LEU A 114 -0.47 -6.05 -4.27
CA LEU A 114 -0.42 -7.50 -4.14
C LEU A 114 0.68 -8.12 -5.02
N ILE A 115 0.89 -7.58 -6.22
CA ILE A 115 1.99 -7.97 -7.10
C ILE A 115 3.34 -7.50 -6.53
N TYR A 116 3.39 -6.29 -5.96
CA TYR A 116 4.62 -5.67 -5.48
C TYR A 116 5.23 -6.34 -4.24
N ILE A 117 4.43 -7.08 -3.46
CA ILE A 117 4.90 -7.86 -2.30
C ILE A 117 6.11 -8.75 -2.65
N TYR A 118 6.07 -9.41 -3.81
CA TYR A 118 7.10 -10.37 -4.22
C TYR A 118 8.48 -9.72 -4.45
N PRO A 119 8.63 -8.74 -5.36
CA PRO A 119 9.91 -8.07 -5.57
C PRO A 119 10.37 -7.29 -4.33
N LEU A 120 9.44 -6.73 -3.55
CA LEU A 120 9.75 -6.01 -2.31
C LEU A 120 10.44 -6.91 -1.28
N LYS A 121 9.87 -8.09 -1.02
CA LYS A 121 10.46 -9.09 -0.11
C LYS A 121 11.83 -9.55 -0.61
N ALA A 122 11.95 -9.75 -1.92
CA ALA A 122 13.17 -10.24 -2.55
C ALA A 122 14.36 -9.30 -2.37
N ILE A 123 14.13 -8.01 -2.63
CA ILE A 123 15.14 -6.97 -2.48
C ILE A 123 15.56 -6.84 -1.01
N PHE A 124 14.61 -6.75 -0.08
CA PHE A 124 14.97 -6.61 1.34
C PHE A 124 15.64 -7.86 1.92
N SER A 125 15.23 -9.06 1.51
CA SER A 125 15.91 -10.30 1.91
C SER A 125 17.37 -10.29 1.47
N SER A 126 17.62 -9.92 0.22
CA SER A 126 18.97 -9.87 -0.35
C SER A 126 19.81 -8.74 0.28
N MET A 127 19.20 -7.57 0.53
CA MET A 127 19.84 -6.44 1.21
C MET A 127 20.31 -6.84 2.61
N TRP A 128 19.44 -7.47 3.42
CA TRP A 128 19.81 -7.91 4.77
C TRP A 128 20.88 -9.00 4.77
N PHE A 129 20.86 -9.90 3.77
CA PHE A 129 21.92 -10.88 3.58
C PHE A 129 23.28 -10.22 3.37
N LEU A 130 23.37 -9.23 2.48
CA LEU A 130 24.60 -8.51 2.22
C LEU A 130 25.07 -7.69 3.43
N VAL A 131 24.18 -6.91 4.03
CA VAL A 131 24.51 -6.03 5.17
C VAL A 131 24.93 -6.82 6.41
N SER A 132 24.31 -7.97 6.64
CA SER A 132 24.61 -8.80 7.82
C SER A 132 25.80 -9.74 7.65
N GLY A 133 26.41 -9.80 6.45
CA GLY A 133 27.44 -10.77 6.11
C GLY A 133 26.92 -12.21 6.12
N GLY A 134 25.68 -12.43 5.66
CA GLY A 134 25.05 -13.75 5.54
C GLY A 134 24.36 -14.28 6.80
N ARG A 135 24.18 -13.46 7.84
CA ARG A 135 23.55 -13.89 9.10
C ARG A 135 22.02 -13.90 9.04
N VAL A 136 21.44 -12.91 8.38
CA VAL A 136 19.98 -12.72 8.21
C VAL A 136 19.64 -12.46 6.74
N GLY A 137 18.41 -12.77 6.33
CA GLY A 137 17.99 -12.73 4.93
C GLY A 137 18.59 -13.87 4.09
N HIS A 138 18.19 -13.90 2.82
CA HIS A 138 18.64 -14.88 1.82
C HIS A 138 18.78 -14.20 0.45
N VAL A 139 19.79 -14.60 -0.33
CA VAL A 139 19.94 -14.17 -1.72
C VAL A 139 18.88 -14.87 -2.56
N LEU A 140 17.99 -14.10 -3.16
CA LEU A 140 16.89 -14.65 -3.94
C LEU A 140 17.36 -14.99 -5.36
N GLY A 141 17.79 -16.23 -5.58
CA GLY A 141 17.91 -16.95 -6.87
C GLY A 141 18.63 -16.27 -8.05
N ALA A 142 19.11 -15.04 -7.90
CA ALA A 142 19.75 -14.27 -8.94
C ALA A 142 21.23 -14.66 -8.95
N HIS A 143 21.55 -15.62 -9.80
CA HIS A 143 22.90 -16.16 -9.94
C HIS A 143 23.72 -15.39 -10.99
N SER A 144 23.11 -14.42 -11.67
CA SER A 144 23.75 -13.61 -12.71
C SER A 144 23.39 -12.13 -12.60
N GLU A 145 24.31 -11.26 -13.03
CA GLU A 145 24.12 -9.80 -13.04
C GLU A 145 22.84 -9.35 -13.77
N PRO A 146 22.46 -9.92 -14.94
CA PRO A 146 21.21 -9.54 -15.61
C PRO A 146 19.95 -9.85 -14.78
N GLN A 147 19.95 -10.95 -14.04
CA GLN A 147 18.82 -11.32 -13.17
C GLN A 147 18.69 -10.35 -11.99
N VAL A 148 19.81 -9.95 -11.40
CA VAL A 148 19.81 -8.93 -10.34
C VAL A 148 19.26 -7.61 -10.88
N ARG A 149 19.72 -7.16 -12.05
CA ARG A 149 19.22 -5.92 -12.69
C ARG A 149 17.72 -6.01 -13.00
N ALA A 150 17.24 -7.15 -13.49
CA ALA A 150 15.83 -7.37 -13.74
C ALA A 150 14.99 -7.29 -12.46
N LEU A 151 15.47 -7.88 -11.34
CA LEU A 151 14.80 -7.80 -10.05
C LEU A 151 14.67 -6.35 -9.55
N PHE A 152 15.75 -5.56 -9.64
CA PHE A 152 15.69 -4.13 -9.30
C PHE A 152 14.77 -3.34 -10.23
N ALA A 153 14.72 -3.67 -11.52
CA ALA A 153 13.81 -3.02 -12.47
C ALA A 153 12.34 -3.31 -12.14
N VAL A 154 11.99 -4.56 -11.83
CA VAL A 154 10.63 -4.94 -11.40
C VAL A 154 10.26 -4.27 -10.08
N PHE A 155 11.19 -4.19 -9.13
CA PHE A 155 11.01 -3.44 -7.89
C PHE A 155 10.75 -1.95 -8.16
N ALA A 156 11.57 -1.30 -8.99
CA ALA A 156 11.41 0.12 -9.29
C ALA A 156 10.09 0.40 -10.04
N LEU A 157 9.70 -0.49 -10.96
CA LEU A 157 8.44 -0.39 -11.69
C LEU A 157 7.23 -0.45 -10.74
N GLY A 158 7.20 -1.42 -9.84
CA GLY A 158 6.11 -1.55 -8.86
C GLY A 158 6.04 -0.37 -7.90
N PHE A 159 7.18 0.09 -7.36
CA PHE A 159 7.22 1.28 -6.51
C PHE A 159 6.69 2.52 -7.25
N THR A 160 7.13 2.72 -8.49
CA THR A 160 6.72 3.85 -9.32
C THR A 160 5.22 3.80 -9.63
N ALA A 161 4.68 2.61 -9.93
CA ALA A 161 3.26 2.43 -10.17
C ALA A 161 2.41 2.85 -8.96
N ILE A 162 2.74 2.39 -7.75
CA ILE A 162 2.01 2.75 -6.52
C ILE A 162 2.14 4.25 -6.22
N ALA A 163 3.34 4.82 -6.42
CA ALA A 163 3.56 6.24 -6.26
C ALA A 163 2.71 7.07 -7.24
N LEU A 164 2.61 6.64 -8.51
CA LEU A 164 1.78 7.29 -9.52
C LEU A 164 0.29 7.17 -9.21
N GLU A 165 -0.19 6.03 -8.72
CA GLU A 165 -1.58 5.87 -8.27
C GLU A 165 -1.92 6.86 -7.15
N MET A 166 -1.01 7.05 -6.19
CA MET A 166 -1.16 8.09 -5.15
C MET A 166 -1.17 9.50 -5.75
N VAL A 167 -0.32 9.79 -6.74
CA VAL A 167 -0.34 11.08 -7.45
C VAL A 167 -1.67 11.27 -8.17
N PHE A 168 -2.18 10.27 -8.88
CA PHE A 168 -3.45 10.34 -9.61
C PHE A 168 -4.65 10.54 -8.68
N LEU A 169 -4.66 9.90 -7.50
CA LEU A 169 -5.67 10.18 -6.48
C LEU A 169 -5.66 11.65 -6.03
N ASN A 170 -4.48 12.24 -5.82
CA ASN A 170 -4.37 13.64 -5.42
C ASN A 170 -4.71 14.61 -6.57
N LEU A 171 -4.31 14.28 -7.81
CA LEU A 171 -4.69 15.04 -9.00
C LEU A 171 -6.21 15.01 -9.22
N ARG A 172 -6.84 13.84 -9.05
CA ARG A 172 -8.29 13.71 -9.13
C ARG A 172 -8.99 14.59 -8.10
N ALA A 173 -8.48 14.62 -6.87
CA ALA A 173 -9.01 15.49 -5.83
C ALA A 173 -8.84 16.98 -6.15
N TRP A 174 -7.76 17.33 -6.86
CA TRP A 174 -7.49 18.70 -7.32
C TRP A 174 -8.40 19.15 -8.48
N GLU A 175 -8.75 18.24 -9.40
CA GLU A 175 -9.70 18.51 -10.47
C GLU A 175 -11.10 18.80 -9.93
N LEU A 176 -11.51 18.11 -8.88
CA LEU A 176 -12.82 18.26 -8.22
C LEU A 176 -12.84 19.35 -7.14
N ARG A 177 -11.89 20.30 -7.17
CA ARG A 177 -11.80 21.36 -6.16
C ARG A 177 -12.85 22.47 -6.36
N GLU A 178 -13.28 22.68 -7.61
CA GLU A 178 -14.27 23.70 -7.98
C GLU A 178 -15.64 23.02 -8.20
N PRO A 179 -16.74 23.70 -7.83
CA PRO A 179 -18.11 23.14 -7.88
C PRO A 179 -18.64 22.92 -9.30
#